data_AF-A0A2V5LEC1-F1
#
_entry.id   AF-A0A2V5LEC1-F1
#
_cell.length_a   1.000
_cell.length_b   1.000
_cell.length_c   1.000
_cell.angle_alpha   90.00
_cell.angle_beta   90.00
_cell.angle_gamma   90.00
#
_symmetry.space_group_name_H-M   'P 1'
#
loop_
_entity.id
_entity.type
_entity.pdbx_description
1 polymer ?
#
loop_
_entity_poly.entity_id
_entity_poly.type
_entity_poly.pdbx_seq_one_letter_code
_entity_poly.pdbx_strand_id
1 'polypeptide(L)' 'MTLMPDKYTYPGTDILINIAGIRDQRLLDPAEEDLAGIGLARFREHPIPGSFDFPHLRAIHRRLVGRLYS' A
#
# COMPACT_ATOMS: atom_id res chain seq x y z
N MET A 1 -25.43 -15.17 -4.03
CA MET A 1 -24.06 -15.40 -3.53
C MET A 1 -23.71 -14.22 -2.65
N THR A 2 -23.79 -14.39 -1.33
CA THR A 2 -23.32 -13.35 -0.40
C THR A 2 -21.80 -13.42 -0.44
N LEU A 3 -21.19 -12.49 -1.18
CA LEU A 3 -19.74 -12.30 -1.14
C LEU A 3 -19.40 -12.03 0.33
N MET A 4 -18.62 -12.92 0.94
CA MET A 4 -17.99 -12.62 2.23
C MET A 4 -17.25 -11.29 2.06
N PRO A 5 -17.49 -10.29 2.90
CA PRO A 5 -16.83 -9.00 2.75
C PRO A 5 -15.32 -9.24 2.82
N ASP A 6 -14.61 -8.79 1.79
CA ASP A 6 -13.15 -8.80 1.81
C ASP A 6 -12.72 -7.90 2.98
N LYS A 7 -11.97 -8.48 3.93
CA LYS A 7 -11.52 -7.75 5.13
C LYS A 7 -10.58 -6.57 4.80
N TYR A 8 -10.10 -6.49 3.56
CA TYR A 8 -9.24 -5.43 3.07
C TYR A 8 -9.99 -4.36 2.30
N THR A 9 -11.28 -4.52 1.98
CA THR A 9 -12.06 -3.51 1.25
C THR A 9 -13.18 -2.92 2.09
N TYR A 10 -13.66 -1.73 1.71
CA TYR A 10 -14.86 -1.18 2.34
C TYR A 10 -16.09 -2.01 1.96
N PRO A 11 -17.03 -2.23 2.90
CA PRO A 11 -18.23 -3.03 2.63
C PRO A 11 -19.00 -2.56 1.39
N GLY A 12 -19.28 -3.49 0.48
CA GLY A 12 -20.01 -3.21 -0.76
C GLY A 12 -19.18 -2.52 -1.85
N THR A 13 -17.85 -2.48 -1.70
CA THR A 13 -16.92 -1.93 -2.70
C THR A 13 -15.70 -2.84 -2.87
N ASP A 14 -14.98 -2.66 -3.97
CA ASP A 14 -13.66 -3.27 -4.20
C ASP A 14 -12.50 -2.34 -3.77
N ILE A 15 -12.82 -1.24 -3.06
CA ILE A 15 -11.85 -0.20 -2.71
C ILE A 15 -11.15 -0.60 -1.42
N LEU A 16 -9.81 -0.64 -1.47
CA LEU A 16 -8.98 -1.01 -0.32
C LEU A 16 -9.10 -0.02 0.84
N ILE A 17 -9.19 -0.56 2.05
CA ILE A 17 -9.10 0.21 3.30
C ILE A 17 -7.69 0.80 3.37
N ASN A 18 -7.63 2.12 3.46
CA ASN A 18 -6.40 2.90 3.47
C ASN A 18 -6.40 3.90 4.62
N ILE A 19 -5.22 4.29 5.08
CA ILE A 19 -5.03 5.21 6.22
C ILE A 19 -5.64 6.59 5.95
N ALA A 20 -5.71 7.02 4.68
CA ALA A 20 -6.29 8.30 4.28
C ALA A 20 -7.84 8.29 4.25
N GLY A 21 -8.48 7.13 4.40
CA GLY A 21 -9.94 7.01 4.40
C GLY A 21 -10.61 7.23 3.04
N ILE A 22 -9.85 7.18 1.94
CA ILE A 22 -10.36 7.44 0.58
C ILE A 22 -11.25 6.26 0.15
N ARG A 23 -12.45 6.58 -0.37
CA ARG A 23 -13.46 5.60 -0.82
C ARG A 23 -13.92 5.82 -2.26
N ASP A 24 -13.14 6.57 -3.04
CA ASP A 24 -13.33 6.74 -4.47
C ASP A 24 -12.04 6.29 -5.15
N GLN A 25 -12.14 5.28 -6.02
CA GLN A 25 -10.97 4.73 -6.70
C GLN A 25 -10.25 5.78 -7.54
N ARG A 26 -10.99 6.74 -8.12
CA ARG A 26 -10.41 7.83 -8.94
C ARG A 26 -9.54 8.78 -8.13
N LEU A 27 -9.73 8.81 -6.81
CA LEU A 27 -8.90 9.58 -5.87
C LEU A 27 -7.83 8.70 -5.21
N LEU A 28 -8.09 7.40 -5.06
CA LEU A 28 -7.16 6.47 -4.45
C LEU A 28 -5.98 6.16 -5.39
N ASP A 29 -6.25 5.92 -6.67
CA ASP A 29 -5.22 5.61 -7.68
C ASP A 29 -4.06 6.62 -7.70
N PRO A 30 -4.30 7.95 -7.83
CA PRO A 30 -3.19 8.91 -7.83
C PRO A 30 -2.49 9.00 -6.47
N ALA A 31 -3.21 8.82 -5.36
CA ALA A 31 -2.60 8.82 -4.03
C ALA A 31 -1.67 7.61 -3.81
N GLU A 32 -2.04 6.44 -4.35
CA GLU A 32 -1.19 5.24 -4.36
C GLU A 32 0.07 5.47 -5.18
N GLU A 33 -0.07 6.01 -6.39
CA GLU A 33 1.04 6.29 -7.30
C GLU A 33 2.04 7.28 -6.68
N ASP A 34 1.55 8.41 -6.14
CA ASP A 34 2.37 9.44 -5.52
C ASP A 34 3.17 8.88 -4.32
N LEU A 35 2.48 8.17 -3.41
CA LEU A 35 3.11 7.65 -2.20
C LEU A 35 4.11 6.53 -2.52
N ALA A 36 3.78 5.63 -3.45
CA ALA A 36 4.69 4.60 -3.91
C ALA A 36 5.92 5.19 -4.63
N GLY A 37 5.71 6.21 -5.47
CA GLY A 37 6.78 6.94 -6.16
C GLY A 37 7.76 7.59 -5.18
N ILE A 38 7.26 8.28 -4.16
CA ILE A 38 8.09 8.86 -3.09
C ILE A 38 8.84 7.76 -2.32
N GLY A 39 8.15 6.66 -1.99
CA GLY A 39 8.75 5.52 -1.30
C GLY A 39 9.90 4.89 -2.11
N LEU A 40 9.71 4.76 -3.42
CA LEU A 40 10.70 4.21 -4.35
C LEU A 40 11.90 5.14 -4.52
N ALA A 41 11.68 6.45 -4.67
CA ALA A 41 12.76 7.44 -4.73
C ALA A 41 13.65 7.36 -3.47
N ARG A 42 13.03 7.34 -2.28
CA ARG A 42 13.75 7.16 -1.01
C ARG A 42 14.46 5.82 -0.90
N PHE A 43 13.88 4.75 -1.44
CA PHE A 43 14.52 3.43 -1.45
C PHE A 43 15.77 3.41 -2.35
N ARG A 44 15.75 4.12 -3.49
CA ARG A 44 16.91 4.25 -4.38
C ARG A 44 18.06 5.03 -3.72
N GLU A 45 17.74 6.12 -3.03
CA GLU A 45 18.72 6.93 -2.29
C GLU A 45 19.25 6.23 -1.05
N HIS A 46 18.34 5.58 -0.30
CA HIS A 46 18.63 4.89 0.95
C HIS A 46 18.04 3.47 0.93
N PRO A 47 18.76 2.53 0.29
CA PRO A 47 18.37 1.13 0.25
C PRO A 47 18.24 0.56 1.65
N ILE A 48 17.32 -0.40 1.81
CA ILE A 48 17.23 -1.18 3.03
C ILE A 48 18.21 -2.34 2.87
N PRO A 49 19.20 -2.50 3.76
CA PRO A 49 20.07 -3.68 3.72
C PRO A 49 19.28 -4.93 4.12
N GLY A 50 19.54 -6.04 3.45
CA GLY A 50 18.93 -7.32 3.79
C GLY A 50 19.31 -8.43 2.82
N SER A 51 18.84 -9.64 3.10
CA SER A 51 19.25 -10.87 2.40
C SER A 51 18.21 -11.38 1.41
N PHE A 52 17.28 -10.51 0.98
CA PHE A 52 16.13 -10.86 0.13
C PHE A 52 15.26 -11.98 0.72
N ASP A 53 15.19 -12.04 2.04
CA ASP A 53 14.30 -12.91 2.79
C ASP A 53 12.94 -12.22 3.04
N PHE A 54 12.04 -12.94 3.70
CA PHE A 54 10.71 -12.43 4.01
C PHE A 54 10.72 -11.15 4.88
N PRO A 55 11.55 -11.06 5.95
CA PRO A 55 11.72 -9.81 6.69
C PRO A 55 12.16 -8.63 5.81
N HIS A 56 13.13 -8.86 4.91
CA HIS A 56 13.61 -7.82 4.00
C HIS A 56 12.51 -7.38 3.02
N LEU A 57 11.78 -8.33 2.44
CA LEU A 57 10.63 -8.03 1.57
C LEU A 57 9.57 -7.20 2.29
N ARG A 58 9.22 -7.56 3.53
CA ARG A 58 8.26 -6.80 4.34
C ARG A 58 8.75 -5.38 4.63
N ALA A 59 10.05 -5.20 4.88
CA ALA A 59 10.64 -3.89 5.10
C ALA A 59 10.56 -3.01 3.84
N ILE A 60 10.83 -3.59 2.66
CA ILE A 60 10.68 -2.92 1.36
C ILE A 60 9.22 -2.55 1.14
N HIS A 61 8.28 -3.48 1.31
CA HIS A 61 6.84 -3.21 1.16
C HIS A 61 6.38 -2.04 2.05
N ARG A 62 6.78 -2.04 3.33
CA ARG A 62 6.47 -0.95 4.27
C ARG A 62 7.09 0.39 3.83
N ARG A 63 8.26 0.39 3.20
CA ARG A 63 8.88 1.61 2.66
C ARG A 63 8.10 2.18 1.48
N LEU A 64 7.61 1.31 0.60
CA LEU A 64 6.94 1.73 -0.63
C LEU A 64 5.51 2.20 -0.36
N VAL A 65 4.71 1.41 0.36
CA VAL A 65 3.26 1.67 0.49
C VAL A 65 2.78 1.77 1.94
N GLY A 66 3.68 1.60 2.92
CA GLY A 66 3.35 1.58 4.35
C GLY A 66 2.74 2.87 4.91
N ARG A 67 2.78 3.96 4.14
CA ARG A 67 2.14 5.23 4.49
C ARG A 67 0.64 5.25 4.18
N LEU A 68 0.18 4.32 3.35
CA LEU A 68 -1.22 4.20 2.93
C LEU A 68 -1.87 2.89 3.43
N TYR A 69 -1.10 1.81 3.53
CA TYR A 69 -1.55 0.49 3.97
C TYR A 69 -0.65 -0.06 5.09
N SER A 70 -1.23 -0.66 6.13
CA SER A 70 -0.50 -1.16 7.33
C SER A 70 -0.40 -2.68 7.40
#